data_AF-W1XYE9-F1
#
_entry.id   AF-W1XYE9-F1
#
_cell.length_a   1.000
_cell.length_b   1.000
_cell.length_c   1.000
_cell.angle_alpha   90.00
_cell.angle_beta   90.00
_cell.angle_gamma   90.00
#
_symmetry.space_group_name_H-M   'P 1'
#
loop_
_entity.id
_entity.type
_entity.pdbx_description
1 polymer ?
#
loop_
_entity_poly.entity_id
_entity_poly.type
_entity_poly.pdbx_seq_one_letter_code
_entity_poly.pdbx_strand_id
1 'polypeptide(L)'
;EINVSVEPGTEKYINLPIKDYSKEKEVVLTISTLLKKDELWAKAGYEVNFGQAVLKGNIKQEKSSETKLKIVHGDVNIGVHGKDFKVIFSKQEGGIVSLRYYGKEFITRVP
;
A
#
# COMPACT_ATOMS: atom_id res chain seq x y z
N GLU A 1 -20.91 -11.45 -14.22
CA GLU A 1 -19.90 -11.50 -15.30
C GLU A 1 -20.39 -10.67 -16.48
N ILE A 2 -19.50 -9.93 -17.15
CA ILE A 2 -19.84 -9.09 -18.30
C ILE A 2 -19.25 -9.76 -19.54
N ASN A 3 -20.09 -10.11 -20.51
CA ASN A 3 -19.64 -10.66 -21.79
C ASN A 3 -19.43 -9.51 -22.77
N VAL A 4 -18.23 -9.39 -23.34
CA VAL A 4 -17.86 -8.33 -24.27
C VAL A 4 -17.21 -8.95 -25.49
N SER A 5 -17.64 -8.52 -26.68
CA SER A 5 -17.00 -8.85 -27.96
C SER A 5 -16.46 -7.55 -28.57
N VAL A 6 -15.21 -7.60 -29.02
CA VAL A 6 -14.47 -6.48 -29.63
C VAL A 6 -13.71 -7.04 -30.84
N GLU A 7 -13.84 -6.38 -31.99
CA GLU A 7 -13.16 -6.82 -33.21
C GLU A 7 -11.66 -6.49 -33.16
N PRO A 8 -10.79 -7.25 -33.85
CA PRO A 8 -9.36 -6.99 -33.88
C PRO A 8 -9.02 -5.54 -34.28
N GLY A 9 -8.18 -4.88 -33.48
CA GLY A 9 -7.75 -3.50 -33.73
C GLY A 9 -8.78 -2.41 -33.40
N THR A 10 -9.88 -2.75 -32.71
CA THR A 10 -10.92 -1.79 -32.30
C THR A 10 -11.04 -1.67 -30.79
N GLU A 11 -11.80 -0.68 -30.33
CA GLU A 11 -12.09 -0.44 -28.90
C GLU A 11 -13.59 -0.41 -28.62
N LYS A 12 -13.96 -0.74 -27.37
CA LYS A 12 -15.35 -0.68 -26.90
C LYS A 12 -15.40 -0.23 -25.44
N TYR A 13 -16.27 0.73 -25.17
CA TYR A 13 -16.55 1.19 -23.80
C TYR A 13 -17.70 0.40 -23.21
N ILE A 14 -17.56 0.01 -21.95
CA ILE A 14 -18.59 -0.68 -21.17
C ILE A 14 -18.88 0.11 -19.90
N ASN A 15 -20.16 0.29 -19.60
CA ASN A 15 -20.54 0.87 -18.33
C ASN A 15 -20.50 -0.22 -17.25
N LEU A 16 -19.63 -0.05 -16.26
CA LEU A 16 -19.51 -1.01 -15.17
C LEU A 16 -20.57 -0.69 -14.10
N PRO A 17 -21.27 -1.69 -13.54
CA PRO A 17 -22.21 -1.50 -12.45
C PRO A 17 -21.47 -1.28 -11.12
N ILE A 18 -20.63 -0.24 -11.06
CA ILE A 18 -19.88 0.14 -9.87
C ILE A 18 -20.82 0.77 -8.85
N LYS A 19 -20.67 0.37 -7.59
CA LYS A 19 -21.37 0.99 -6.46
C LYS A 19 -20.78 2.37 -6.18
N ASP A 20 -21.50 3.17 -5.38
CA ASP A 20 -20.92 4.37 -4.81
C ASP A 20 -19.89 4.00 -3.73
N TYR A 21 -18.63 4.34 -3.96
CA TYR A 21 -17.52 4.17 -3.03
C TYR A 21 -17.03 5.52 -2.46
N SER A 22 -17.89 6.55 -2.47
CA SER A 22 -17.60 7.90 -1.99
C SER A 22 -17.06 7.94 -0.55
N LYS A 23 -17.43 6.96 0.30
CA LYS A 23 -16.98 6.87 1.70
C LYS A 23 -15.61 6.21 1.89
N GLU A 24 -15.11 5.49 0.90
CA GLU A 24 -13.85 4.75 1.01
C GLU A 24 -12.63 5.67 0.86
N LYS A 25 -11.51 5.29 1.48
CA LYS A 25 -10.25 6.07 1.42
C LYS A 25 -9.46 5.78 0.14
N GLU A 26 -9.37 4.50 -0.20
CA GLU A 26 -8.73 4.02 -1.42
C GLU A 26 -9.67 3.03 -2.12
N VAL A 27 -9.83 3.20 -3.43
CA VAL A 27 -10.66 2.32 -4.26
C VAL A 27 -9.86 1.94 -5.48
N VAL A 28 -9.66 0.63 -5.64
CA VAL A 28 -8.91 0.06 -6.75
C VAL A 28 -9.86 -0.80 -7.57
N LEU A 29 -9.94 -0.49 -8.87
CA LEU A 29 -10.69 -1.27 -9.84
C LEU A 29 -9.75 -2.23 -10.54
N THR A 30 -10.02 -3.51 -10.37
CA THR A 30 -9.30 -4.65 -10.95
C THR A 30 -10.24 -5.30 -11.98
N ILE A 31 -9.80 -5.41 -13.23
CA ILE A 31 -10.55 -6.06 -14.31
C ILE A 31 -9.68 -7.17 -14.89
N SER A 32 -10.28 -8.36 -15.00
CA SER A 32 -9.67 -9.53 -15.62
C SER A 32 -10.58 -10.06 -16.72
N THR A 33 -10.00 -10.52 -17.82
CA THR A 33 -10.72 -11.28 -18.85
C THR A 33 -10.37 -12.76 -18.72
N LEU A 34 -11.40 -13.61 -18.77
CA LEU A 34 -11.28 -15.04 -18.54
C LEU A 34 -11.74 -15.83 -19.76
N LEU A 35 -11.16 -17.01 -19.98
CA LEU A 35 -11.68 -17.97 -20.94
C LEU A 35 -13.07 -18.45 -20.52
N LYS A 36 -14.05 -18.32 -21.43
CA LYS A 36 -15.43 -18.75 -21.16
C LYS A 36 -15.61 -20.27 -21.21
N LYS A 37 -14.75 -20.97 -21.94
CA LYS A 37 -14.78 -22.42 -22.15
C LYS A 37 -13.35 -22.97 -22.12
N ASP A 38 -13.24 -24.29 -22.01
CA ASP A 38 -11.98 -24.98 -22.16
C ASP A 38 -11.41 -24.78 -23.57
N GLU A 39 -10.10 -24.56 -23.63
CA GLU A 39 -9.28 -24.58 -24.83
C GLU A 39 -8.18 -25.65 -24.68
N LEU A 40 -7.52 -26.01 -25.78
CA LEU A 40 -6.47 -27.05 -25.75
C LEU A 40 -5.32 -26.72 -24.77
N TRP A 41 -5.08 -25.44 -24.50
CA TRP A 41 -3.96 -24.94 -23.72
C TRP A 41 -4.34 -24.46 -22.30
N ALA A 42 -5.63 -24.29 -22.00
CA ALA A 42 -6.10 -23.87 -20.68
C ALA A 42 -7.60 -24.17 -20.44
N LYS A 43 -7.99 -24.24 -19.17
CA LYS A 43 -9.38 -24.49 -18.76
C LYS A 43 -10.23 -23.22 -18.77
N ALA A 44 -11.54 -23.39 -18.84
CA ALA A 44 -12.51 -22.33 -18.58
C ALA A 44 -12.20 -21.65 -17.22
N GLY A 45 -12.28 -20.32 -17.19
CA GLY A 45 -11.91 -19.50 -16.03
C GLY A 45 -10.44 -19.09 -15.98
N TYR A 46 -9.59 -19.55 -16.89
CA TYR A 46 -8.20 -19.08 -16.98
C TYR A 46 -8.13 -17.60 -17.39
N GLU A 47 -7.32 -16.80 -16.69
CA GLU A 47 -7.13 -15.38 -16.97
C GLU A 47 -6.18 -15.16 -18.15
N VAL A 48 -6.66 -14.40 -19.15
CA VAL A 48 -5.89 -14.12 -20.37
C VAL A 48 -5.33 -12.70 -20.41
N ASN A 49 -5.97 -11.76 -19.72
CA ASN A 49 -5.53 -10.38 -19.59
C ASN A 49 -6.06 -9.77 -18.30
N PHE A 50 -5.32 -8.79 -17.77
CA PHE A 50 -5.62 -8.08 -16.54
C PHE A 50 -5.27 -6.59 -16.67
N GLY A 51 -6.06 -5.74 -16.02
CA GLY A 51 -5.78 -4.31 -15.86
C GLY A 51 -6.29 -3.77 -14.53
N GLN A 52 -5.62 -2.76 -14.00
CA GLN A 52 -5.98 -2.13 -12.74
C GLN A 52 -5.87 -0.60 -12.80
N ALA A 53 -6.79 0.08 -12.13
CA ALA A 53 -6.76 1.52 -11.96
C ALA A 53 -7.21 1.93 -10.55
N VAL A 54 -6.58 2.96 -9.99
CA VAL A 54 -7.03 3.58 -8.74
C VAL A 54 -8.12 4.59 -9.08
N LEU A 55 -9.35 4.32 -8.65
CA LEU A 55 -10.50 5.22 -8.87
C LEU A 55 -10.53 6.38 -7.87
N LYS A 56 -9.98 6.15 -6.68
CA LYS A 56 -9.87 7.16 -5.63
C LYS A 56 -8.64 6.86 -4.77
N GLY A 57 -7.75 7.82 -4.65
CA GLY A 57 -6.68 7.83 -3.65
C GLY A 57 -6.84 9.09 -2.82
N ASN A 58 -7.42 8.99 -1.62
CA ASN A 58 -7.51 10.14 -0.74
C ASN A 58 -6.33 10.12 0.22
N ILE A 59 -5.27 10.85 -0.11
CA ILE A 59 -4.19 11.14 0.84
C ILE A 59 -4.75 12.15 1.83
N LYS A 60 -5.48 11.67 2.85
CA LYS A 60 -5.71 12.50 4.03
C LYS A 60 -4.33 12.74 4.64
N GLN A 61 -3.89 14.01 4.62
CA GLN A 61 -2.82 14.42 5.53
C GLN A 61 -3.29 14.07 6.94
N GLU A 62 -2.60 13.13 7.58
CA GLU A 62 -2.86 12.88 8.99
C GLU A 62 -2.60 14.17 9.76
N LYS A 63 -3.53 14.51 10.65
CA LYS A 63 -3.33 15.65 11.54
C LYS A 63 -2.04 15.40 12.32
N SER A 64 -1.13 16.36 12.30
CA SER A 64 0.07 16.31 13.10
C SER A 64 -0.32 16.07 14.56
N SER A 65 0.19 14.98 15.13
CA SER A 65 0.08 14.74 16.58
C SER A 65 0.78 15.86 17.33
N GLU A 66 0.09 16.52 18.27
CA GLU A 66 0.68 17.54 19.16
C GLU A 66 1.61 16.94 20.24
N THR A 67 1.91 15.63 20.15
CA THR A 67 2.75 14.96 21.16
C THR A 67 4.18 15.48 21.08
N LYS A 68 4.62 16.17 22.14
CA LYS A 68 6.00 16.65 22.24
C LYS A 68 6.97 15.47 22.32
N LEU A 69 7.95 15.45 21.42
CA LEU A 69 9.09 14.55 21.49
C LEU A 69 10.16 15.14 22.40
N LYS A 70 10.79 14.30 23.22
CA LYS A 70 12.01 14.69 23.94
C LYS A 70 13.23 14.16 23.17
N ILE A 71 14.07 15.08 22.73
CA ILE A 71 15.31 14.78 22.01
C ILE A 71 16.50 14.89 22.97
N VAL A 72 17.40 13.92 22.94
CA VAL A 72 18.65 13.88 23.70
C VAL A 72 19.79 13.76 22.71
N HIS A 73 20.64 14.78 22.66
CA HIS A 73 21.85 14.78 21.83
C HIS A 73 23.02 14.25 22.65
N GLY A 74 23.46 13.03 22.36
CA GLY A 74 24.75 12.51 22.82
C GLY A 74 25.84 12.74 21.79
N ASP A 75 27.08 12.39 22.13
CA ASP A 75 28.23 12.56 21.25
C ASP A 75 28.13 11.68 20.01
N VAL A 76 27.87 10.39 20.21
CA VAL A 76 27.77 9.36 19.16
C VAL A 76 26.32 9.12 18.69
N ASN A 77 25.34 9.30 19.58
CA ASN A 77 23.95 8.91 19.34
C ASN A 77 22.97 10.06 19.59
N ILE A 78 21.82 10.03 18.91
CA ILE A 78 20.67 10.90 19.16
C ILE A 78 19.52 10.03 19.65
N GLY A 79 19.06 10.28 20.88
CA GLY A 79 17.92 9.60 21.48
C GLY A 79 16.63 10.39 21.30
N VAL A 80 15.58 9.76 20.78
CA VAL A 80 14.23 10.34 20.64
C VAL A 80 13.26 9.58 21.54
N HIS A 81 12.58 10.29 22.43
CA HIS A 81 11.57 9.73 23.32
C HIS A 81 10.19 10.27 22.92
N GLY A 82 9.32 9.38 22.48
CA GLY A 82 7.89 9.61 22.34
C GLY A 82 7.11 9.12 23.56
N LYS A 83 5.78 9.17 23.47
CA LYS A 83 4.88 8.71 24.54
C LYS A 83 5.10 7.24 24.88
N ASP A 84 5.04 6.39 23.86
CA ASP A 84 5.07 4.92 24.01
C ASP A 84 6.27 4.28 23.31
N PHE A 85 7.20 5.10 22.79
CA PHE A 85 8.34 4.63 22.03
C PHE A 85 9.64 5.38 22.34
N LYS A 86 10.77 4.70 22.11
CA LYS A 86 12.12 5.28 22.16
C LYS A 86 12.90 4.87 20.92
N VAL A 87 13.62 5.80 20.31
CA VAL A 87 14.48 5.57 19.14
C VAL A 87 15.88 6.04 19.45
N ILE A 88 16.89 5.29 18.98
CA ILE A 88 18.28 5.76 18.98
C ILE A 88 18.77 5.79 17.54
N PHE A 89 19.25 6.95 17.11
CA PHE A 89 19.95 7.14 15.85
C PHE A 89 21.45 7.20 16.11
N SER A 90 22.22 6.41 15.38
CA SER A 90 23.69 6.50 15.40
C SER A 90 24.17 7.53 14.39
N LYS A 91 24.98 8.49 14.85
CA LYS A 91 25.61 9.46 13.96
C LYS A 91 26.69 8.84 13.09
N GLN A 92 27.32 7.76 13.57
CA GLN A 92 28.37 7.04 12.86
C GLN A 92 27.79 6.14 11.76
N GLU A 93 26.77 5.35 12.10
CA GLU A 93 26.14 4.41 11.16
C GLU A 93 25.09 5.07 10.27
N GLY A 94 24.69 6.31 10.57
CA GLY A 94 23.75 7.07 9.75
C GLY A 94 22.30 6.54 9.77
N GLY A 95 21.92 5.77 10.78
CA GLY A 95 20.62 5.09 10.82
C GLY A 95 20.11 4.79 12.22
N ILE A 96 18.94 4.15 12.29
CA ILE A 96 18.32 3.70 13.54
C ILE A 96 19.06 2.46 14.04
N VAL A 97 19.58 2.52 15.26
CA VAL A 97 20.24 1.39 15.93
C VAL A 97 19.38 0.76 17.03
N SER A 98 18.30 1.41 17.44
CA SER A 98 17.31 0.87 18.39
C SER A 98 15.96 1.53 18.18
N LEU A 99 14.89 0.72 18.23
CA LEU A 99 13.49 1.16 18.24
C LEU A 99 12.74 0.31 19.26
N ARG A 100 12.34 0.93 20.37
CA ARG A 100 11.62 0.25 21.45
C ARG A 100 10.20 0.77 21.57
N TYR A 101 9.23 -0.15 21.60
CA TYR A 101 7.84 0.11 22.01
C TYR A 101 7.52 -0.73 23.24
N TYR A 102 6.91 -0.13 24.26
CA TYR A 102 6.52 -0.84 25.50
C TYR A 102 7.63 -1.72 26.10
N GLY A 103 8.89 -1.28 25.99
CA GLY A 103 10.07 -2.00 26.48
C GLY A 103 10.60 -3.11 25.56
N LYS A 104 9.88 -3.50 24.49
CA LYS A 104 10.33 -4.49 23.50
C LYS A 104 11.16 -3.84 22.40
N GLU A 105 12.30 -4.43 22.06
CA GLU A 105 13.17 -4.00 20.95
C GLU A 105 12.68 -4.57 19.61
N PHE A 106 12.63 -3.71 18.59
CA PHE A 106 12.15 -4.04 17.24
C PHE A 106 13.26 -3.99 16.19
N ILE A 107 14.40 -3.39 16.52
CA ILE A 107 15.55 -3.27 15.62
C ILE A 107 16.66 -4.19 16.13
N THR A 108 17.08 -5.12 15.27
CA THR A 108 18.20 -6.05 15.55
C THR A 108 19.45 -5.70 14.76
N ARG A 109 19.32 -4.86 13.72
CA ARG A 109 20.39 -4.33 12.88
C ARG A 109 19.93 -3.02 12.25
N VAL A 110 20.89 -2.17 11.88
CA VAL A 110 20.59 -0.93 11.16
C VAL A 110 19.82 -1.27 9.86
N PRO A 111 18.70 -0.58 9.57
CA PRO A 111 17.94 -0.76 8.33
C PRO A 111 18.76 -0.49 7.07
#